data_AF-A0A5J4PW24-F1
#
_entry.id   AF-A0A5J4PW24-F1
#
_cell.length_a   1.000
_cell.length_b   1.000
_cell.length_c   1.000
_cell.angle_alpha   90.00
_cell.angle_beta   90.00
_cell.angle_gamma   90.00
#
_symmetry.space_group_name_H-M   'P 1'
#
loop_
_entity.id
_entity.type
_entity.pdbx_description
1 polymer ?
#
loop_
_entity_poly.entity_id
_entity_poly.type
_entity_poly.pdbx_seq_one_letter_code
_entity_poly.pdbx_strand_id
1 'polypeptide(L)' 'MFLLGYDIGSSSVKASLVNAETGKCVSSAFFPKAEAN' A
#
# COMPACT_ATOMS: atom_id res chain seq x y z
N MET A 1 8.62 -14.57 -4.18
CA MET A 1 8.52 -13.31 -4.97
C MET A 1 7.58 -12.33 -4.25
N PHE A 2 7.87 -11.03 -4.21
CA PHE A 2 6.96 -10.04 -3.60
C PHE A 2 6.42 -9.06 -4.65
N LEU A 3 5.12 -8.80 -4.59
CA LEU A 3 4.39 -7.81 -5.36
C LEU A 3 4.22 -6.56 -4.51
N LEU A 4 4.43 -5.40 -5.11
CA LEU A 4 4.19 -4.12 -4.47
C LEU A 4 2.99 -3.47 -5.14
N GLY A 5 1.88 -3.40 -4.42
CA GLY A 5 0.66 -2.72 -4.85
C GLY A 5 0.71 -1.26 -4.45
N TYR A 6 0.53 -0.35 -5.41
CA TYR A 6 0.38 1.08 -5.17
C TYR A 6 -1.04 1.50 -5.53
N ASP A 7 -1.70 2.16 -4.58
CA ASP A 7 -3.03 2.74 -4.70
C ASP A 7 -2.86 4.25 -4.55
N ILE A 8 -2.91 4.95 -5.68
CA ILE A 8 -2.67 6.39 -5.78
C ILE A 8 -4.03 7.08 -5.91
N GLY A 9 -4.50 7.62 -4.80
CA GLY A 9 -5.60 8.57 -4.77
C GLY A 9 -5.10 10.00 -4.94
N SER A 10 -6.01 10.93 -5.27
CA SER A 10 -5.68 12.35 -5.43
C SER A 10 -5.17 13.00 -4.14
N SER A 11 -5.63 12.52 -2.98
CA SER A 11 -5.30 13.05 -1.65
C SER A 11 -4.44 12.09 -0.80
N SER A 12 -4.24 10.85 -1.23
CA SER A 12 -3.49 9.87 -0.48
C SER A 12 -2.90 8.76 -1.35
N VAL A 13 -1.82 8.17 -0.86
CA VAL A 13 -1.11 7.05 -1.45
C VAL A 13 -1.09 5.91 -0.43
N LYS A 14 -1.48 4.72 -0.87
CA LYS A 14 -1.35 3.49 -0.09
C LYS A 14 -0.43 2.52 -0.83
N ALA A 15 0.56 1.99 -0.13
CA ALA A 15 1.45 0.94 -0.62
C ALA A 15 1.17 -0.35 0.15
N SER A 16 1.09 -1.48 -0.54
CA SER A 16 0.88 -2.80 0.07
C SER A 16 1.89 -3.79 -0.50
N LEU A 17 2.66 -4.43 0.38
CA LEU A 17 3.58 -5.49 0.05
C LEU A 17 2.84 -6.83 0.17
N VAL A 18 2.71 -7.54 -0.95
CA VAL A 18 2.00 -8.81 -1.04
C VAL A 18 2.99 -9.90 -1.44
N ASN A 19 2.96 -11.04 -0.77
CA ASN A 19 3.74 -12.19 -1.17
C ASN A 19 3.05 -12.88 -2.36
N ALA A 20 3.70 -12.94 -3.51
CA ALA A 20 3.13 -13.47 -4.75
C ALA A 20 2.93 -14.99 -4.73
N GLU A 21 3.71 -15.71 -3.92
CA GLU A 21 3.60 -17.18 -3.82
C GLU A 21 2.45 -17.61 -2.91
N THR A 22 2.13 -16.81 -1.89
CA THR A 22 1.08 -17.15 -0.91
C THR A 22 -0.18 -16.32 -1.04
N GLY A 23 -0.15 -15.24 -1.83
CA GLY A 23 -1.20 -14.24 -1.92
C GLY A 23 -1.41 -13.42 -0.64
N LYS A 24 -0.59 -13.60 0.40
CA LYS A 24 -0.74 -12.89 1.68
C LYS A 24 -0.15 -11.49 1.62
N CYS A 25 -0.91 -10.51 2.12
CA CYS A 25 -0.39 -9.18 2.41
C CYS A 25 0.58 -9.27 3.60
N VAL A 26 1.83 -8.88 3.36
CA VAL A 26 2.95 -8.90 4.32
C VAL A 26 2.98 -7.60 5.10
N SER A 27 2.72 -6.47 4.44
CA SER A 27 2.71 -5.16 5.07
C SER A 27 1.94 -4.17 4.22
N SER A 28 1.35 -3.15 4.83
CA SER A 28 0.77 -2.03 4.11
C SER A 28 1.07 -0.73 4.85
N ALA A 29 1.31 0.32 4.08
CA ALA A 29 1.56 1.67 4.56
C ALA A 29 0.66 2.64 3.79
N PHE A 30 0.15 3.66 4.46
CA PHE A 30 -0.66 4.70 3.84
C PHE A 30 -0.10 6.08 4.22
N PHE A 31 -0.14 7.01 3.29
CA PHE A 31 0.37 8.36 3.45
C PHE A 31 -0.44 9.34 2.58
N PRO A 32 -0.85 10.51 3.08
CA PRO A 32 -0.59 11.05 4.40
C PRO A 32 -1.50 10.40 5.46
N LYS A 33 -0.98 10.26 6.70
CA LYS A 33 -1.71 9.64 7.82
C LYS A 33 -2.86 10.51 8.35
N ALA A 34 -2.86 11.79 7.98
CA ALA A 34 -3.89 12.78 8.22
C ALA A 34 -4.02 13.62 6.95
N GLU A 35 -5.24 13.90 6.50
CA GLU A 35 -5.46 14.87 5.42
C GLU A 35 -4.89 16.23 5.85
N ALA A 36 -4.13 16.87 4.96
CA ALA A 36 -3.67 18.22 5.18
C ALA A 36 -4.90 19.15 5.10
N ASN A 37 -5.37 19.62 6.27
CA ASN A 37 -6.38 20.67 6.39
C ASN A 37 -5.90 21.99 5.79
#